data_AF-A0A2M7SG61-F1
#
_entry.id   AF-A0A2M7SG61-F1
#
_cell.length_a   1.000
_cell.length_b   1.000
_cell.length_c   1.000
_cell.angle_alpha   90.00
_cell.angle_beta   90.00
_cell.angle_gamma   90.00
#
_symmetry.space_group_name_H-M   'P 1'
#
loop_
_entity.id
_entity.type
_entity.pdbx_description
1 polymer ?
#
loop_
_entity_poly.entity_id
_entity_poly.type
_entity_poly.pdbx_seq_one_letter_code
_entity_poly.pdbx_strand_id
1 'polypeptide(L)'
;FSSETTETLRSLLPLRCSYGNPTDITDMVTSGSLVIFSCLWTIMEDPNIDIAILLGGIGASSYFSNMIEKGSFSNNEEFQKMVKSLEEQETKNLDIMREKIDKLGKPLVYVNLMPRVMAEPESFKLLREKGIPIYPNPRRAARALRHVVNYTEYLNK
;
A
#
# COMPACT_ATOMS: atom_id res chain seq x y z
N PHE A 1 13.80 -10.12 5.68
CA PHE A 1 12.75 -10.36 6.67
C PHE A 1 13.20 -11.46 7.60
N SER A 2 12.67 -11.48 8.82
CA SER A 2 12.77 -12.60 9.75
C SER A 2 12.10 -13.85 9.15
N SER A 3 12.40 -15.03 9.70
CA SER A 3 11.72 -16.27 9.32
C SER A 3 10.22 -16.21 9.61
N GLU A 4 9.83 -15.68 10.77
CA GLU A 4 8.44 -15.51 11.20
C GLU A 4 7.64 -14.60 10.24
N THR A 5 8.22 -13.46 9.86
CA THR A 5 7.63 -12.55 8.86
C THR A 5 7.46 -13.26 7.52
N THR A 6 8.47 -14.01 7.08
CA THR A 6 8.42 -14.74 5.80
C THR A 6 7.36 -15.85 5.81
N GLU A 7 7.21 -16.58 6.92
CA GLU A 7 6.19 -17.61 7.11
C GLU A 7 4.78 -17.01 7.12
N THR A 8 4.60 -15.88 7.80
CA THR A 8 3.33 -15.16 7.82
C THR A 8 2.96 -14.64 6.42
N LEU A 9 3.91 -14.04 5.69
CA LEU A 9 3.65 -13.61 4.30
C LEU A 9 3.28 -14.79 3.39
N ARG A 10 3.92 -15.95 3.58
CA ARG A 10 3.61 -17.17 2.82
C ARG A 10 2.20 -17.71 3.11
N SER A 11 1.67 -17.52 4.31
CA SER A 11 0.29 -17.92 4.63
C SER A 11 -0.76 -16.94 4.07
N LEU A 12 -0.39 -15.67 3.90
CA LEU A 12 -1.25 -14.63 3.33
C LEU A 12 -1.29 -14.64 1.80
N LEU A 13 -0.20 -15.08 1.15
CA LEU A 13 0.02 -14.89 -0.28
C LEU A 13 0.24 -16.24 -1.02
N PRO A 14 -0.28 -16.38 -2.25
CA PRO A 14 -0.11 -17.60 -3.03
C PRO A 14 1.35 -17.82 -3.45
N LEU A 15 1.73 -19.07 -3.74
CA LEU A 15 3.10 -19.49 -4.11
C LEU A 15 3.74 -18.72 -5.27
N ARG A 16 2.93 -18.09 -6.12
CA ARG A 16 3.37 -17.29 -7.26
C ARG A 16 3.78 -15.85 -6.90
N CYS A 17 3.43 -15.39 -5.70
CA CYS A 17 3.80 -14.06 -5.21
C CYS A 17 5.22 -14.07 -4.64
N SER A 18 5.94 -12.96 -4.79
CA SER A 18 7.19 -12.75 -4.06
C SER A 18 6.89 -12.46 -2.59
N TYR A 19 7.45 -13.25 -1.69
CA TYR A 19 7.43 -13.03 -0.24
C TYR A 19 8.66 -12.26 0.27
N GLY A 20 9.55 -11.85 -0.65
CA GLY A 20 10.82 -11.21 -0.35
C GLY A 20 10.71 -9.69 -0.23
N ASN A 21 11.83 -9.01 -0.42
CA ASN A 21 11.88 -7.55 -0.56
C ASN A 21 12.26 -7.21 -2.02
N PRO A 22 11.30 -6.84 -2.89
CA PRO A 22 9.92 -6.46 -2.57
C PRO A 22 8.96 -7.65 -2.40
N THR A 23 7.91 -7.43 -1.60
CA THR A 23 6.75 -8.32 -1.47
C THR A 23 5.74 -7.95 -2.55
N ASP A 24 5.35 -8.90 -3.40
CA ASP A 24 4.44 -8.66 -4.52
C ASP A 24 3.05 -9.22 -4.23
N ILE A 25 2.07 -8.33 -4.25
CA ILE A 25 0.68 -8.58 -3.87
C ILE A 25 -0.30 -8.25 -5.01
N THR A 26 0.21 -7.93 -6.19
CA THR A 26 -0.57 -7.41 -7.32
C THR A 26 -1.76 -8.30 -7.64
N ASP A 27 -1.53 -9.61 -7.74
CA ASP A 27 -2.53 -10.60 -8.10
C ASP A 27 -3.67 -10.72 -7.07
N MET A 28 -3.35 -10.51 -5.79
CA MET A 28 -4.35 -10.55 -4.71
C MET A 28 -5.30 -9.34 -4.80
N VAL A 29 -4.75 -8.16 -5.07
CA VAL A 29 -5.54 -6.95 -5.26
C VAL A 29 -6.44 -7.07 -6.49
N THR A 30 -5.92 -7.60 -7.60
CA THR A 30 -6.71 -7.79 -8.84
C THR A 30 -7.77 -8.88 -8.73
N SER A 31 -7.64 -9.80 -7.77
CA SER A 31 -8.65 -10.82 -7.46
C SER A 31 -9.65 -10.38 -6.39
N GLY A 32 -9.60 -9.13 -5.93
CA GLY A 32 -10.55 -8.57 -4.96
C GLY A 32 -10.19 -8.78 -3.49
N SER A 33 -9.01 -9.33 -3.20
CA SER A 33 -8.54 -9.56 -1.83
C SER A 33 -7.58 -8.45 -1.39
N LEU A 34 -8.00 -7.63 -0.42
CA LEU A 34 -7.19 -6.51 0.05
C LEU A 34 -6.15 -6.93 1.10
N VAL A 35 -5.25 -7.83 0.71
CA VAL A 35 -4.15 -8.31 1.57
C VAL A 35 -3.07 -7.27 1.85
N ILE A 36 -3.12 -6.10 1.19
CA ILE A 36 -2.17 -4.98 1.33
C ILE A 36 -1.89 -4.68 2.80
N PHE A 37 -2.94 -4.48 3.59
CA PHE A 37 -2.77 -4.03 4.97
C PHE A 37 -2.19 -5.12 5.86
N SER A 38 -2.65 -6.37 5.71
CA SER A 38 -2.07 -7.51 6.43
C SER A 38 -0.58 -7.67 6.11
N CYS A 39 -0.22 -7.66 4.82
CA CYS A 39 1.18 -7.77 4.41
C CYS A 39 2.02 -6.59 4.88
N LEU A 40 1.49 -5.36 4.77
CA LEU A 40 2.16 -4.14 5.22
C LEU A 40 2.47 -4.21 6.71
N TRP A 41 1.51 -4.60 7.55
CA TRP A 41 1.71 -4.68 8.98
C TRP A 41 2.68 -5.79 9.36
N THR A 42 2.57 -6.97 8.76
CA THR A 42 3.55 -8.05 8.94
C THR A 42 4.99 -7.61 8.60
N ILE A 43 5.17 -6.82 7.54
CA ILE A 43 6.48 -6.29 7.14
C ILE A 43 6.96 -5.20 8.09
N MET A 44 6.09 -4.24 8.45
CA MET A 44 6.48 -3.14 9.33
C MET A 44 6.72 -3.61 10.78
N GLU A 45 6.10 -4.69 11.21
CA GLU A 45 6.36 -5.31 12.52
C GLU A 45 7.69 -6.08 12.57
N ASP A 46 8.28 -6.43 11.42
CA ASP A 46 9.56 -7.14 11.35
C ASP A 46 10.69 -6.31 12.00
N PRO A 47 11.46 -6.87 12.95
CA PRO A 47 12.53 -6.14 13.64
C PRO A 47 13.68 -5.72 12.72
N ASN A 48 13.79 -6.29 11.52
CA ASN A 48 14.83 -5.98 10.53
C ASN A 48 14.40 -4.89 9.52
N ILE A 49 13.22 -4.28 9.71
CA ILE A 49 12.67 -3.27 8.81
C ILE A 49 12.56 -1.94 9.56
N ASP A 50 13.25 -0.92 9.05
CA ASP A 50 13.20 0.44 9.61
C ASP A 50 12.21 1.34 8.87
N ILE A 51 12.01 1.11 7.57
CA ILE A 51 11.24 1.97 6.67
C ILE A 51 10.51 1.12 5.64
N ALA A 52 9.27 1.50 5.31
CA ALA A 52 8.48 0.87 4.26
C ALA A 52 8.16 1.83 3.10
N ILE A 53 8.19 1.30 1.87
CA ILE A 53 7.69 1.96 0.66
C ILE A 53 6.53 1.13 0.14
N LEU A 54 5.32 1.69 0.14
CA LEU A 54 4.16 1.06 -0.47
C LEU A 54 4.02 1.52 -1.93
N LEU A 55 4.15 0.57 -2.86
CA LEU A 55 4.04 0.82 -4.29
C LEU A 55 2.62 0.48 -4.78
N GLY A 56 1.76 1.48 -4.92
CA GLY A 56 0.38 1.27 -5.36
C GLY A 56 -0.47 0.50 -4.36
N GLY A 57 -1.51 -0.18 -4.87
CA GLY A 57 -2.43 -0.98 -4.09
C GLY A 57 -3.57 -0.19 -3.43
N ILE A 58 -3.25 0.86 -2.65
CA ILE A 58 -4.27 1.80 -2.17
C ILE A 58 -4.77 2.63 -3.36
N GLY A 59 -6.09 2.84 -3.46
CA GLY A 59 -6.76 3.47 -4.60
C GLY A 59 -7.16 2.48 -5.70
N ALA A 60 -7.00 1.16 -5.47
CA ALA A 60 -7.37 0.14 -6.45
C ALA A 60 -8.87 0.15 -6.75
N SER A 61 -9.73 0.38 -5.75
CA SER A 61 -11.17 0.55 -5.95
C SER A 61 -11.46 1.71 -6.91
N SER A 62 -10.86 2.88 -6.70
CA SER A 62 -11.02 4.04 -7.60
C SER A 62 -10.48 3.76 -9.01
N TYR A 63 -9.37 3.01 -9.12
CA TYR A 63 -8.85 2.59 -10.42
C TYR A 63 -9.88 1.74 -11.19
N PHE A 64 -10.44 0.73 -10.55
CA PHE A 64 -11.44 -0.16 -11.15
C PHE A 64 -12.80 0.52 -11.38
N SER A 65 -13.24 1.41 -10.49
CA SER A 65 -14.46 2.22 -10.69
C SER A 65 -14.37 3.05 -11.96
N ASN A 66 -13.24 3.71 -12.21
CA ASN A 66 -13.04 4.46 -13.45
C ASN A 66 -12.98 3.53 -14.70
N MET A 67 -12.56 2.27 -14.57
CA MET A 67 -12.67 1.31 -15.68
C MET A 67 -14.14 1.02 -16.01
N ILE A 68 -14.98 0.83 -14.97
CA ILE A 68 -16.43 0.64 -15.11
C ILE A 68 -17.09 1.85 -15.76
N GLU A 69 -16.78 3.06 -15.29
CA GLU A 69 -17.30 4.32 -15.85
C GLU A 69 -16.95 4.52 -17.33
N LYS A 70 -15.78 4.03 -17.76
CA LYS A 70 -15.34 4.05 -19.16
C LYS A 70 -15.92 2.90 -20.00
N GLY A 71 -16.85 2.12 -19.45
CA GLY A 71 -17.55 1.03 -20.13
C GLY A 71 -16.81 -0.32 -20.09
N SER A 72 -15.64 -0.41 -19.47
CA SER A 72 -14.97 -1.71 -19.27
C SER A 72 -15.67 -2.48 -18.16
N PHE A 73 -16.05 -3.73 -18.40
CA PHE A 73 -16.69 -4.58 -17.38
C PHE A 73 -18.00 -4.01 -16.81
N SER A 74 -18.63 -3.04 -17.47
CA SER A 74 -19.83 -2.35 -16.96
C SER A 74 -21.03 -3.27 -16.74
N ASN A 75 -21.09 -4.39 -17.47
CA ASN A 75 -22.16 -5.40 -17.35
C ASN A 75 -21.75 -6.57 -16.44
N ASN A 76 -20.58 -6.53 -15.81
CA ASN A 76 -20.10 -7.59 -14.93
C ASN A 76 -20.43 -7.26 -13.47
N GLU A 77 -21.55 -7.80 -12.98
CA GLU A 77 -22.01 -7.59 -11.60
C GLU A 77 -21.02 -8.09 -10.54
N GLU A 78 -20.31 -9.20 -10.80
CA GLU A 78 -19.32 -9.73 -9.86
C GLU A 78 -18.13 -8.78 -9.71
N PHE A 79 -17.68 -8.20 -10.83
CA PHE A 79 -16.64 -7.19 -10.82
C PHE A 79 -17.08 -5.94 -10.05
N GLN A 80 -18.30 -5.45 -10.28
CA GLN A 80 -18.84 -4.31 -9.52
C GLN A 80 -18.90 -4.58 -8.01
N LYS A 81 -19.36 -5.78 -7.61
CA LYS A 81 -19.37 -6.21 -6.19
C LYS A 81 -17.95 -6.27 -5.61
N MET A 82 -16.99 -6.78 -6.38
CA MET A 82 -15.59 -6.81 -5.99
C MET A 82 -15.03 -5.41 -5.77
N VAL A 83 -15.27 -4.47 -6.69
CA VAL A 83 -14.83 -3.06 -6.56
C VAL A 83 -15.40 -2.41 -5.30
N LYS A 84 -16.70 -2.58 -5.04
CA LYS A 84 -17.34 -2.07 -3.82
C LYS A 84 -16.74 -2.68 -2.55
N SER A 85 -16.47 -3.99 -2.56
CA SER A 85 -15.82 -4.66 -1.43
C SER A 85 -14.40 -4.12 -1.17
N LEU A 86 -13.63 -3.84 -2.22
CA LEU A 86 -12.31 -3.22 -2.10
C LEU A 86 -12.40 -1.82 -1.47
N GLU A 87 -13.39 -1.02 -1.87
CA GLU A 87 -13.61 0.33 -1.32
C GLU A 87 -13.92 0.30 0.19
N GLU A 88 -14.81 -0.60 0.61
CA GLU A 88 -15.18 -0.79 2.03
C GLU A 88 -13.97 -1.26 2.86
N GLN A 89 -13.20 -2.23 2.34
CA GLN A 89 -11.99 -2.73 3.00
C GLN A 89 -10.89 -1.66 3.07
N GLU A 90 -10.71 -0.86 2.03
CA GLU A 90 -9.70 0.20 1.98
C GLU A 90 -10.02 1.29 3.02
N THR A 91 -11.26 1.78 3.04
CA THR A 91 -11.72 2.83 3.97
C THR A 91 -11.48 2.42 5.42
N LYS A 92 -11.91 1.20 5.79
CA LYS A 92 -11.75 0.68 7.16
C LYS A 92 -10.29 0.64 7.61
N ASN A 93 -9.38 0.28 6.71
CA ASN A 93 -7.97 0.13 7.07
C ASN A 93 -7.21 1.47 7.07
N LEU A 94 -7.62 2.43 6.23
CA LEU A 94 -7.02 3.77 6.23
C LEU A 94 -7.28 4.52 7.55
N ASP A 95 -8.43 4.30 8.19
CA ASP A 95 -8.78 4.94 9.45
C ASP A 95 -7.79 4.61 10.59
N ILE A 96 -7.35 3.36 10.66
CA ILE A 96 -6.42 2.85 11.68
C ILE A 96 -4.94 2.95 11.27
N MET A 97 -4.67 3.35 10.03
CA MET A 97 -3.32 3.33 9.45
C MET A 97 -2.36 4.24 10.22
N ARG A 98 -2.84 5.43 10.59
CA ARG A 98 -2.02 6.40 11.33
C ARG A 98 -1.62 5.90 12.70
N GLU A 99 -2.58 5.38 13.47
CA GLU A 99 -2.34 4.84 14.80
C GLU A 99 -1.29 3.71 14.77
N LYS A 100 -1.40 2.81 13.78
CA LYS A 100 -0.42 1.72 13.60
C LYS A 100 0.97 2.22 13.27
N ILE A 101 1.11 3.19 12.36
CA ILE A 101 2.41 3.79 12.01
C ILE A 101 3.04 4.46 13.23
N ASP A 102 2.26 5.25 13.97
CA ASP A 102 2.73 5.93 15.18
C ASP A 102 3.18 4.92 16.25
N LYS A 103 2.43 3.84 16.44
CA LYS A 103 2.78 2.76 17.38
C LYS A 103 4.08 2.04 16.99
N LEU A 104 4.30 1.80 15.71
CA LEU A 104 5.49 1.12 15.21
C LEU A 104 6.72 2.03 15.18
N GLY A 105 6.53 3.35 15.11
CA GLY A 105 7.62 4.32 15.05
C GLY A 105 8.44 4.25 13.76
N LYS A 106 7.95 3.57 12.72
CA LYS A 106 8.65 3.31 11.46
C LYS A 106 8.07 4.14 10.32
N PRO A 107 8.87 4.93 9.58
CA PRO A 107 8.37 5.71 8.46
C PRO A 107 7.75 4.85 7.36
N LEU A 108 6.60 5.30 6.87
CA LEU A 108 5.93 4.74 5.68
C LEU A 108 5.73 5.85 4.65
N VAL A 109 6.09 5.56 3.41
CA VAL A 109 5.80 6.42 2.26
C VAL A 109 5.02 5.66 1.20
N TYR A 110 4.12 6.35 0.53
CA TYR A 110 3.34 5.79 -0.56
C TYR A 110 3.86 6.30 -1.91
N VAL A 111 3.83 5.44 -2.93
CA VAL A 111 4.12 5.80 -4.31
C VAL A 111 2.86 5.62 -5.14
N ASN A 112 2.39 6.73 -5.71
CA ASN A 112 1.27 6.74 -6.64
C ASN A 112 1.69 6.11 -7.98
N LEU A 113 1.04 5.01 -8.33
CA LEU A 113 1.18 4.32 -9.62
C LEU A 113 -0.02 4.55 -10.56
N MET A 114 -1.00 5.35 -10.16
CA MET A 114 -2.17 5.63 -10.98
C MET A 114 -1.81 6.47 -12.21
N PRO A 115 -2.48 6.25 -13.35
CA PRO A 115 -2.34 7.09 -14.53
C PRO A 115 -2.66 8.56 -14.21
N ARG A 116 -1.82 9.48 -14.69
CA ARG A 116 -1.98 10.94 -14.46
C ARG A 116 -3.26 11.55 -15.03
N VAL A 117 -3.90 10.85 -15.97
CA VAL A 117 -5.17 11.28 -16.59
C VAL A 117 -6.39 10.98 -15.71
N MET A 118 -6.21 10.24 -14.61
CA MET A 118 -7.29 9.92 -13.69
C MET A 118 -7.40 10.99 -12.62
N ALA A 119 -8.64 11.26 -12.19
CA ALA A 119 -8.88 12.02 -10.99
C ALA A 119 -8.22 11.33 -9.79
N GLU A 120 -7.73 12.13 -8.85
CA GLU A 120 -7.09 11.60 -7.67
C GLU A 120 -8.12 10.94 -6.73
N PRO A 121 -7.87 9.72 -6.24
CA PRO A 121 -8.76 9.07 -5.27
C PRO A 121 -8.92 9.84 -3.96
N GLU A 122 -10.08 9.75 -3.33
CA GLU A 122 -10.29 10.25 -1.97
C GLU A 122 -9.34 9.59 -0.95
N SER A 123 -8.96 8.32 -1.16
CA SER A 123 -7.99 7.65 -0.29
C SER A 123 -6.62 8.35 -0.25
N PHE A 124 -6.22 9.05 -1.32
CA PHE A 124 -4.97 9.83 -1.31
C PHE A 124 -5.09 11.11 -0.49
N LYS A 125 -6.27 11.74 -0.45
CA LYS A 125 -6.53 12.85 0.45
C LYS A 125 -6.45 12.38 1.89
N LEU A 126 -7.09 11.26 2.22
CA LEU A 126 -7.06 10.67 3.55
C LEU A 126 -5.64 10.30 3.98
N LEU A 127 -4.84 9.67 3.11
CA LEU A 127 -3.42 9.40 3.37
C LEU A 127 -2.65 10.69 3.74
N ARG A 128 -2.87 11.79 3.02
CA ARG A 128 -2.23 13.08 3.32
C ARG A 128 -2.71 13.71 4.62
N GLU A 129 -4.00 13.66 4.91
CA GLU A 129 -4.57 14.14 6.17
C GLU A 129 -4.00 13.37 7.38
N LYS A 130 -3.74 12.08 7.19
CA LYS A 130 -3.04 11.23 8.16
C LYS A 130 -1.52 11.47 8.18
N GLY A 131 -0.99 12.39 7.37
CA GLY A 131 0.42 12.74 7.33
C GLY A 131 1.32 11.71 6.64
N ILE A 132 0.77 10.82 5.81
CA ILE A 132 1.52 9.83 5.04
C ILE A 132 1.94 10.45 3.70
N PRO A 133 3.25 10.63 3.43
CA PRO A 133 3.71 11.27 2.20
C PRO A 133 3.43 10.41 0.96
N ILE A 134 2.88 11.04 -0.08
CA ILE A 134 2.65 10.42 -1.39
C ILE A 134 3.65 10.98 -2.41
N TYR A 135 4.40 10.08 -3.06
CA TYR A 135 5.35 10.43 -4.11
C TYR A 135 4.87 9.95 -5.48
N PRO A 136 5.15 10.69 -6.57
CA PRO A 136 4.67 10.33 -7.90
C PRO A 136 5.53 9.26 -8.59
N ASN A 137 6.63 8.81 -7.98
CA ASN A 137 7.46 7.71 -8.47
C ASN A 137 8.43 7.19 -7.39
N PRO A 138 8.94 5.96 -7.54
CA PRO A 138 9.85 5.36 -6.57
C PRO A 138 11.16 6.15 -6.37
N ARG A 139 11.68 6.78 -7.44
CA ARG A 139 12.91 7.58 -7.37
C ARG A 139 12.76 8.77 -6.40
N ARG A 140 11.62 9.46 -6.43
CA ARG A 140 11.33 10.57 -5.50
C ARG A 140 11.14 10.10 -4.07
N ALA A 141 10.45 8.97 -3.86
CA ALA A 141 10.30 8.37 -2.53
C ALA A 141 11.67 8.00 -1.93
N ALA A 142 12.50 7.26 -2.68
CA ALA A 142 13.85 6.88 -2.26
C ALA A 142 14.73 8.11 -1.94
N ARG A 143 14.65 9.18 -2.75
CA ARG A 143 15.39 10.41 -2.48
C ARG A 143 14.96 11.08 -1.18
N ALA A 144 13.66 11.14 -0.90
CA ALA A 144 13.16 11.71 0.35
C ALA A 144 13.60 10.89 1.56
N LEU A 145 13.48 9.56 1.49
CA LEU A 145 13.92 8.66 2.55
C LEU A 145 15.42 8.74 2.82
N ARG A 146 16.25 8.93 1.77
CA ARG A 146 17.68 9.20 1.95
C ARG A 146 17.94 10.41 2.84
N HIS A 147 17.16 11.48 2.72
CA HIS A 147 17.31 12.65 3.60
C HIS A 147 16.93 12.34 5.05
N VAL A 148 15.93 11.50 5.28
CA VAL A 148 15.57 11.02 6.62
C VAL A 148 16.73 10.24 7.24
N VAL A 149 17.28 9.27 6.50
CA VAL A 149 18.44 8.48 6.96
C VAL A 149 19.64 9.37 7.27
N ASN A 150 20.02 10.25 6.34
CA ASN A 150 21.14 11.17 6.53
C ASN A 150 20.96 12.06 7.78
N TYR A 151 19.73 12.50 8.06
CA TYR A 151 19.45 13.33 9.22
C TYR A 151 19.56 12.53 10.53
N THR A 152 19.04 11.29 10.55
CA THR A 152 19.21 10.38 11.69
C THR A 152 20.69 10.08 11.94
N GLU A 153 21.48 9.81 10.89
CA GLU A 153 22.93 9.61 11.01
C GLU A 153 23.66 10.85 11.50
N TYR A 154 23.19 12.05 11.16
CA TYR A 154 23.75 13.30 11.68
C TYR A 154 23.45 13.48 13.17
N LEU A 155 22.24 13.17 13.64
CA LEU A 155 21.86 13.29 15.05
C LEU A 155 22.51 12.25 15.96
N ASN A 156 22.90 11.09 15.41
CA ASN A 156 23.54 10.00 16.17
C ASN A 156 25.07 10.12 16.22
N LYS A 157 25.65 11.17 15.63
CA LYS A 157 27.07 11.52 15.75
C LYS A 157 27.29 12.44 16.93
#